data_AF-A0A8T4ZSB3-F1
#
_entry.id   AF-A0A8T4ZSB3-F1
#
_cell.length_a   1.000
_cell.length_b   1.000
_cell.length_c   1.000
_cell.angle_alpha   90.00
_cell.angle_beta   90.00
_cell.angle_gamma   90.00
#
_symmetry.space_group_name_H-M   'P 1'
#
loop_
_entity.id
_entity.type
_entity.pdbx_description
1 polymer ?
#
loop_
_entity_poly.entity_id
_entity_poly.type
_entity_poly.pdbx_seq_one_letter_code
_entity_poly.pdbx_strand_id
1 'polypeptide(L)'
;MKKLVIIGRGGTGKTSFVALMTKYFIECRATPLLLVDADPDQNLAEMVGIDLRKEGKRTISELLVETFLEQGGTTVGIPPTERIENCIKV
;
A
#
# COMPACT_ATOMS: atom_id res chain seq x y z
N MET A 1 -17.15 -12.32 -1.61
CA MET A 1 -15.98 -11.82 -0.83
C MET A 1 -16.48 -10.72 0.11
N LYS A 2 -16.22 -10.81 1.42
CA LYS A 2 -16.62 -9.76 2.37
C LYS A 2 -15.63 -8.60 2.25
N LYS A 3 -16.13 -7.36 2.23
CA LYS A 3 -15.32 -6.14 2.16
C LYS A 3 -15.66 -5.25 3.34
N LEU A 4 -14.65 -4.76 4.03
CA LEU A 4 -14.78 -3.81 5.13
C LEU A 4 -14.11 -2.50 4.70
N VAL A 5 -14.82 -1.39 4.81
CA VAL A 5 -14.31 -0.07 4.45
C VAL A 5 -14.40 0.81 5.69
N ILE A 6 -13.27 1.37 6.10
CA ILE A 6 -13.16 2.18 7.32
C ILE A 6 -13.02 3.64 6.87
N ILE A 7 -14.00 4.47 7.22
CA ILE A 7 -14.06 5.90 6.87
C ILE A 7 -14.13 6.77 8.13
N GLY A 8 -13.77 8.05 8.01
CA GLY A 8 -13.76 8.99 9.13
C GLY A 8 -12.78 10.14 8.93
N ARG A 9 -12.94 11.22 9.71
CA ARG A 9 -12.09 12.41 9.65
C ARG A 9 -10.62 12.10 10.00
N GLY A 10 -9.69 12.99 9.65
CA GLY A 10 -8.31 12.91 10.12
C GLY A 10 -8.25 12.83 11.66
N GLY A 11 -7.38 11.97 12.19
CA GLY A 11 -7.18 11.81 13.64
C GLY A 11 -8.20 10.93 14.38
N THR A 12 -9.22 10.35 13.72
CA THR A 12 -10.23 9.50 14.40
C THR A 12 -9.78 8.06 14.70
N GLY A 13 -8.50 7.72 14.48
CA GLY A 13 -7.96 6.39 14.81
C GLY A 13 -8.26 5.27 13.79
N LYS A 14 -8.62 5.60 12.55
CA LYS A 14 -8.98 4.62 11.49
C LYS A 14 -7.90 3.57 11.27
N THR A 15 -6.66 4.00 11.04
CA THR A 15 -5.53 3.11 10.76
C THR A 15 -5.21 2.20 11.95
N SER A 16 -5.25 2.76 13.16
CA SER A 16 -5.08 1.99 14.40
C SER A 16 -6.18 0.94 14.57
N PHE A 17 -7.43 1.29 14.26
CA PHE A 17 -8.55 0.35 14.28
C PHE A 17 -8.35 -0.78 13.26
N VAL A 18 -7.92 -0.47 12.04
CA VAL A 18 -7.62 -1.49 11.01
C VAL A 18 -6.50 -2.42 11.45
N ALA A 19 -5.43 -1.90 12.08
CA ALA A 19 -4.34 -2.72 12.59
C ALA A 19 -4.79 -3.70 13.69
N LEU A 20 -5.58 -3.23 14.66
CA LEU A 20 -6.15 -4.07 15.72
C LEU A 20 -7.12 -5.12 15.16
N MET A 21 -7.99 -4.72 14.23
CA MET A 21 -8.92 -5.62 13.55
C MET A 21 -8.17 -6.72 12.79
N THR A 22 -7.08 -6.36 12.11
CA THR A 22 -6.22 -7.32 11.40
C THR A 22 -5.63 -8.34 12.37
N LYS A 23 -5.04 -7.87 13.48
CA LYS A 23 -4.49 -8.75 14.53
C LYS A 23 -5.55 -9.73 15.04
N TYR A 24 -6.74 -9.23 15.36
CA TYR A 24 -7.85 -10.07 15.82
C TYR A 24 -8.24 -11.15 14.80
N PHE A 25 -8.38 -10.80 13.51
CA PHE A 25 -8.72 -11.79 12.49
C PHE A 25 -7.64 -12.86 12.30
N ILE A 26 -6.36 -12.48 12.40
CA ILE A 26 -5.25 -13.44 12.38
C ILE A 26 -5.35 -14.40 13.57
N GLU A 27 -5.57 -13.88 14.78
CA GLU A 27 -5.73 -14.70 16.00
C GLU A 27 -6.92 -15.67 15.90
N CYS A 28 -8.00 -15.26 15.24
CA CYS A 28 -9.15 -16.11 14.95
C CYS A 28 -8.95 -17.06 13.75
N ARG A 29 -7.77 -17.11 13.12
CA ARG A 29 -7.48 -17.88 11.90
C ARG A 29 -8.40 -17.53 10.71
N ALA A 30 -8.88 -16.30 10.65
CA ALA A 30 -9.71 -15.79 9.56
C ALA A 30 -8.84 -15.20 8.43
N THR A 31 -8.03 -16.05 7.81
CA THR A 31 -7.11 -15.71 6.72
C THR A 31 -7.50 -16.45 5.42
N PRO A 32 -7.07 -15.96 4.24
CA PRO A 32 -6.20 -14.81 3.97
C PRO A 32 -6.90 -13.45 4.11
N LEU A 33 -6.12 -12.42 4.50
CA LEU A 33 -6.55 -11.02 4.58
C LEU A 33 -5.80 -10.21 3.54
N LEU A 34 -6.52 -9.34 2.81
CA LEU A 34 -5.93 -8.32 1.96
C LEU A 34 -6.22 -6.95 2.59
N LEU A 35 -5.15 -6.28 3.02
CA LEU A 35 -5.23 -4.91 3.52
C LEU A 35 -4.88 -3.96 2.38
N VAL A 36 -5.69 -2.92 2.22
CA VAL A 36 -5.48 -1.87 1.22
C VAL A 36 -5.42 -0.55 1.97
N ASP A 37 -4.27 0.11 1.92
CA ASP A 37 -4.13 1.48 2.41
C ASP A 37 -4.43 2.45 1.26
N ALA A 38 -5.44 3.29 1.45
CA ALA A 38 -5.82 4.35 0.52
C ALA A 38 -5.57 5.75 1.13
N ASP A 39 -4.94 5.81 2.31
CA ASP A 39 -4.56 7.05 2.96
C ASP A 39 -3.24 7.56 2.35
N PRO A 40 -3.16 8.84 1.93
CA PRO A 40 -1.92 9.40 1.37
C PRO A 40 -0.73 9.32 2.34
N ASP A 41 -0.98 9.28 3.65
CA ASP A 41 0.08 9.20 4.67
C ASP A 41 0.73 7.79 4.75
N GLN A 42 0.12 6.75 4.15
CA GLN A 42 0.69 5.40 3.97
C GLN A 42 1.18 4.71 5.26
N ASN A 43 0.55 5.00 6.40
CA ASN A 43 1.01 4.51 7.71
C ASN A 43 0.57 3.08 8.06
N LEU A 44 -0.29 2.43 7.25
CA LEU A 44 -0.85 1.13 7.64
C LEU A 44 0.20 0.02 7.76
N ALA A 45 1.19 0.01 6.86
CA ALA A 45 2.23 -1.03 6.84
C ALA A 45 3.02 -1.06 8.17
N GLU A 46 3.47 0.10 8.63
CA GLU A 46 4.19 0.23 9.91
C GLU A 46 3.29 -0.16 11.09
N MET A 47 2.02 0.24 11.08
CA MET A 47 1.05 -0.08 12.14
C MET A 47 0.77 -1.59 12.25
N VAL A 48 0.93 -2.35 11.17
CA VAL A 48 0.86 -3.83 11.20
C VAL A 48 2.22 -4.50 11.40
N GLY A 49 3.28 -3.73 11.67
CA GLY A 49 4.62 -4.22 11.97
C GLY A 49 5.48 -4.57 10.74
N ILE A 50 5.14 -4.02 9.57
CA ILE A 50 5.87 -4.23 8.31
C ILE A 50 6.67 -2.98 7.98
N ASP A 51 7.97 -3.14 7.77
CA ASP A 51 8.85 -2.11 7.23
C ASP A 51 9.12 -2.38 5.75
N LEU A 52 8.40 -1.68 4.87
CA LEU A 52 8.50 -1.86 3.41
C LEU A 52 9.91 -1.61 2.88
N ARG A 53 10.63 -0.61 3.44
CA ARG A 53 11.99 -0.29 3.02
C ARG A 53 12.96 -1.41 3.37
N LYS A 54 12.86 -1.95 4.59
CA LYS A 54 13.67 -3.09 5.02
C LYS A 54 13.38 -4.35 4.19
N GLU A 55 12.13 -4.54 3.78
CA GLU A 55 11.71 -5.64 2.90
C GLU A 55 12.06 -5.39 1.42
N GLY A 56 12.66 -4.25 1.07
CA GLY A 56 12.98 -3.87 -0.31
C GLY A 56 11.76 -3.72 -1.20
N LYS A 57 10.58 -3.48 -0.61
CA LYS A 57 9.30 -3.27 -1.31
C LYS A 57 9.02 -1.78 -1.42
N ARG A 58 8.29 -1.42 -2.48
CA ARG A 58 7.87 -0.04 -2.78
C ARG A 58 6.35 0.01 -2.88
N THR A 59 5.76 1.14 -2.52
CA THR A 59 4.34 1.37 -2.78
C THR A 59 4.10 1.75 -4.22
N ILE A 60 2.86 1.61 -4.69
CA ILE A 60 2.48 2.04 -6.05
C ILE A 60 2.75 3.54 -6.21
N SER A 61 2.45 4.34 -5.18
CA SER A 61 2.69 5.79 -5.19
C SER A 61 4.17 6.13 -5.35
N GLU A 62 5.06 5.47 -4.60
CA GLU A 62 6.51 5.64 -4.74
C GLU A 62 6.98 5.29 -6.16
N LEU A 63 6.53 4.16 -6.69
CA LEU A 63 6.88 3.70 -8.04
C LEU A 63 6.45 4.71 -9.12
N LEU A 64 5.26 5.30 -8.97
CA LEU A 64 4.77 6.33 -9.88
C LEU A 64 5.61 7.61 -9.77
N VAL A 65 5.95 8.05 -8.57
CA VAL A 65 6.79 9.25 -8.37
C VAL A 65 8.17 9.06 -9.01
N GLU A 66 8.85 7.96 -8.72
CA GLU A 66 10.16 7.63 -9.29
C GLU A 66 10.11 7.61 -10.83
N THR A 67 9.11 6.92 -11.41
CA THR A 67 9.03 6.72 -12.86
C THR A 67 8.67 8.00 -13.62
N PHE A 68 7.72 8.79 -13.10
CA PHE A 68 7.11 9.90 -13.85
C PHE A 68 7.67 11.28 -13.48
N LEU A 69 8.10 11.48 -12.22
CA LEU A 69 8.56 12.79 -11.75
C LEU A 69 10.09 12.88 -11.75
N GLU A 70 10.79 11.82 -11.35
CA GLU A 70 12.25 11.87 -11.18
C GLU A 70 13.00 11.40 -12.42
N GLN A 71 12.61 10.28 -13.02
CA GLN A 71 13.32 9.71 -14.17
C GLN A 71 12.99 10.40 -15.51
N GLY A 72 12.12 11.42 -15.50
CA GLY A 72 11.78 12.20 -16.69
C GLY A 72 11.11 11.39 -17.81
N GLY A 73 10.53 10.23 -17.47
CA GLY A 73 9.89 9.32 -18.43
C GLY A 73 8.78 10.02 -19.20
N THR A 74 8.98 10.19 -20.51
CA THR A 74 8.05 10.86 -21.41
C THR A 74 6.61 10.36 -21.21
N THR A 75 5.66 11.29 -21.08
CA THR A 75 4.23 10.99 -20.87
C THR A 75 3.56 10.37 -22.10
N VAL A 76 4.26 10.25 -23.23
CA VAL A 76 3.70 9.85 -24.52
C VAL A 76 4.61 8.82 -25.21
N GLY A 77 4.03 7.69 -25.62
CA GLY A 77 4.64 6.75 -26.58
C GLY A 77 5.29 5.48 -26.02
N ILE A 78 5.51 5.36 -24.70
CA ILE A 78 6.10 4.15 -24.09
C ILE A 78 5.00 3.36 -23.32
N PRO A 79 4.83 2.04 -23.58
CA PRO A 79 3.85 1.20 -22.89
C PRO A 79 4.12 1.09 -21.38
N PRO A 80 3.08 0.98 -20.52
CA PRO A 80 3.24 0.79 -19.08
C PRO A 80 4.10 -0.42 -18.69
N THR A 81 4.06 -1.50 -19.48
CA THR A 81 4.88 -2.71 -19.37
C THR A 81 6.37 -2.41 -19.37
N GLU A 82 6.83 -1.53 -20.26
CA GLU A 82 8.24 -1.17 -20.40
C GLU A 82 8.68 -0.10 -19.39
N ARG A 83 7.72 0.54 -18.69
CA ARG A 83 7.97 1.65 -17.77
C ARG A 83 7.87 1.26 -16.31
N ILE A 84 6.66 0.84 -15.90
CA ILE A 84 6.30 0.63 -14.50
C ILE A 84 6.54 -0.83 -14.12
N GLU A 85 6.09 -1.76 -14.97
CA GLU A 85 6.15 -3.19 -14.64
C GLU A 85 7.59 -3.69 -14.55
N ASN A 86 8.51 -3.18 -15.37
CA ASN A 86 9.94 -3.49 -15.28
C ASN A 86 10.59 -3.03 -13.95
N CYS A 87 9.97 -2.05 -13.29
CA CYS A 87 10.42 -1.58 -11.98
C CYS A 87 9.82 -2.38 -10.82
N ILE A 88 8.82 -3.23 -11.05
CA ILE A 88 8.23 -4.11 -10.03
C ILE A 88 9.15 -5.33 -9.86
N LYS A 89 9.91 -5.36 -8.75
CA LYS A 89 10.70 -6.53 -8.35
C LYS A 89 9.79 -7.53 -7.66
N VAL A 90 9.43 -8.61 -8.38
CA VAL A 90 8.64 -9.73 -7.84
C VAL A 90 9.50 -10.52 -6.85
#